data_AF-A0A4R1M006-F1
#
_entry.id   AF-A0A4R1M006-F1
#
_cell.length_a   1.000
_cell.length_b   1.000
_cell.length_c   1.000
_cell.angle_alpha   90.00
_cell.angle_beta   90.00
_cell.angle_gamma   90.00
#
_symmetry.space_group_name_H-M   'P 1'
#
loop_
_entity.id
_entity.type
_entity.pdbx_description
1 polymer ?
#
loop_
_entity_poly.entity_id
_entity_poly.type
_entity_poly.pdbx_seq_one_letter_code
_entity_poly.pdbx_strand_id
1 'polypeptide(L)'
;MPDSLQRPVDPSEHPLANQTYMVPTPAIAAMYARVRQCIRRGVAGALIFGHTRWGKTYAIRYCVRLLRLELPRAAILTIGMPRNPSRSEALFFWHAAEGGTTRAPG
;
A
#
# COMPACT_ATOMS: atom_id res chain seq x y z
N MET A 1 32.73 6.88 29.01
CA MET A 1 31.38 6.68 28.45
C MET A 1 31.08 7.93 27.63
N PRO A 2 30.95 7.89 26.29
CA PRO A 2 30.68 9.12 25.57
C PRO A 2 29.23 9.50 25.82
N ASP A 3 29.05 10.51 26.67
CA ASP A 3 27.82 11.26 26.84
C ASP A 3 27.52 12.04 25.55
N SER A 4 26.25 12.00 25.15
CA SER A 4 25.60 12.82 24.11
C SER A 4 25.95 12.54 22.64
N LEU A 5 25.48 11.41 22.12
CA LEU A 5 25.15 11.31 20.69
C LEU A 5 23.96 12.25 20.40
N GLN A 6 24.25 13.48 20.00
CA GLN A 6 23.24 14.44 19.55
C GLN A 6 22.58 13.87 18.28
N ARG A 7 21.28 13.55 18.36
CA ARG A 7 20.57 12.92 17.23
C ARG A 7 20.47 13.91 16.06
N PRO A 8 20.66 13.46 14.81
CA PRO A 8 20.57 14.33 13.63
C PRO A 8 19.18 14.94 13.39
N VAL A 9 18.13 14.29 13.90
CA VAL A 9 16.73 14.68 13.70
C VAL A 9 15.94 14.42 14.97
N ASP A 10 14.85 15.17 15.15
CA ASP A 10 13.92 14.96 16.25
C ASP A 10 13.33 13.53 16.19
N PRO A 11 13.17 12.82 17.33
CA PRO A 11 12.59 11.48 17.35
C PRO A 11 11.20 11.39 16.68
N SER A 12 10.41 12.47 16.70
CA SER A 12 9.11 12.55 16.02
C SER A 12 9.23 12.69 14.50
N GLU A 13 10.33 13.26 14.01
CA GLU A 13 10.63 13.35 12.58
C GLU A 13 11.21 12.03 12.02
N HIS A 14 11.56 11.09 12.90
CA HIS A 14 12.15 9.84 12.49
C HIS A 14 11.20 9.04 11.56
N PRO A 15 11.69 8.51 10.41
CA PRO A 15 10.86 7.78 9.45
C PRO A 15 10.10 6.57 10.01
N LEU A 16 10.59 5.98 11.11
CA LEU A 16 9.88 4.93 11.85
C LEU A 16 8.67 5.47 12.62
N ALA A 17 8.78 6.65 13.23
CA ALA A 17 7.68 7.30 13.95
C ALA A 17 6.57 7.72 12.96
N ASN A 18 6.97 8.23 11.80
CA ASN A 18 6.06 8.65 10.75
C ASN A 18 5.53 7.51 9.86
N GLN A 19 5.93 6.26 10.14
CA GLN A 19 5.59 5.07 9.34
C GLN A 19 5.92 5.22 7.84
N THR A 20 6.83 6.13 7.51
CA THR A 20 7.30 6.39 6.15
C THR A 20 8.41 5.42 5.74
N TYR A 21 9.04 4.76 6.71
CA TYR A 21 10.01 3.70 6.48
C TYR A 21 9.36 2.32 6.61
N MET A 22 9.09 1.69 5.46
CA MET A 22 8.58 0.32 5.38
C MET A 22 9.69 -0.61 4.90
N VAL A 23 10.12 -1.53 5.76
CA VAL A 23 11.05 -2.61 5.38
C VAL A 23 10.23 -3.82 4.95
N PRO A 24 10.44 -4.37 3.74
CA PRO A 24 9.74 -5.57 3.33
C PRO A 24 10.19 -6.76 4.19
N THR A 25 9.23 -7.48 4.76
CA THR A 25 9.50 -8.85 5.21
C THR A 25 9.66 -9.76 3.98
N PRO A 26 10.27 -10.94 4.10
CA PRO A 26 10.36 -11.90 2.99
C PRO A 26 9.01 -12.21 2.34
N ALA A 27 7.93 -12.25 3.13
CA ALA A 27 6.58 -12.44 2.62
C ALA A 27 6.09 -11.27 1.74
N ILE A 28 6.37 -10.03 2.13
CA ILE A 28 6.03 -8.83 1.34
C ILE A 28 6.84 -8.82 0.04
N ALA A 29 8.13 -9.19 0.09
CA ALA A 29 8.97 -9.29 -1.10
C ALA A 29 8.44 -10.35 -2.08
N ALA A 30 8.03 -11.52 -1.59
CA ALA A 30 7.42 -12.57 -2.40
C ALA A 30 6.09 -12.13 -3.03
N MET A 31 5.24 -11.44 -2.27
CA MET A 31 4.01 -10.82 -2.78
C MET A 31 4.32 -9.85 -3.92
N TYR A 32 5.30 -8.97 -3.74
CA TYR A 32 5.70 -8.01 -4.77
C TYR A 32 6.22 -8.69 -6.04
N ALA A 33 7.06 -9.72 -5.90
CA ALA A 33 7.55 -10.50 -7.03
C ALA A 33 6.41 -11.14 -7.84
N ARG A 34 5.37 -11.64 -7.15
CA ARG A 34 4.17 -12.18 -7.79
C ARG A 34 3.39 -11.12 -8.55
N VAL A 35 3.18 -9.94 -7.95
CA VAL A 35 2.52 -8.82 -8.62
C VAL A 35 3.27 -8.41 -9.89
N ARG A 36 4.60 -8.28 -9.83
CA ARG A 36 5.42 -7.99 -11.02
C ARG A 36 5.30 -9.06 -12.09
N GLN A 37 5.23 -10.34 -11.70
CA GLN A 37 5.04 -11.44 -12.66
C GLN A 37 3.67 -11.33 -13.35
N CYS A 38 2.61 -10.99 -12.63
CA CYS A 38 1.29 -10.77 -13.21
C CYS A 38 1.30 -9.63 -14.22
N ILE A 39 1.92 -8.48 -13.87
CA ILE A 39 2.05 -7.33 -14.77
C ILE A 39 2.82 -7.72 -16.04
N ARG A 40 3.99 -8.36 -15.90
CA ARG A 40 4.81 -8.77 -17.06
C ARG A 40 4.09 -9.76 -17.99
N ARG A 41 3.24 -10.62 -17.44
CA ARG A 41 2.53 -11.66 -18.20
C ARG A 41 1.15 -11.21 -18.71
N GLY A 42 0.72 -9.98 -18.39
CA GLY A 42 -0.62 -9.50 -18.73
C GLY A 42 -1.74 -10.31 -18.06
N VAL A 43 -1.48 -10.91 -16.89
CA VAL A 43 -2.48 -11.71 -16.16
C VAL A 43 -3.48 -10.77 -15.50
N ALA A 44 -4.78 -11.07 -15.63
CA ALA A 44 -5.89 -10.22 -15.18
C ALA A 44 -5.86 -9.84 -13.68
N GLY A 45 -5.23 -10.64 -12.82
CA GLY A 45 -5.09 -10.29 -11.41
C GLY A 45 -4.42 -11.39 -10.57
N ALA A 46 -4.23 -11.08 -9.29
CA ALA A 46 -3.76 -12.02 -8.27
C ALA A 46 -4.59 -11.83 -6.99
N LEU A 47 -4.96 -12.93 -6.34
CA LEU A 47 -5.63 -12.91 -5.05
C LEU A 47 -4.60 -13.07 -3.93
N ILE A 48 -4.53 -12.07 -3.04
CA ILE A 48 -3.70 -12.11 -1.84
C ILE A 48 -4.62 -12.23 -0.63
N PHE A 49 -4.54 -13.35 0.08
CA PHE A 49 -5.34 -13.62 1.27
C PHE A 49 -4.45 -13.79 2.50
N GLY A 50 -5.04 -13.61 3.68
CA GLY A 50 -4.36 -13.81 4.96
C GLY A 50 -5.25 -13.37 6.12
N HIS A 51 -4.85 -13.67 7.35
CA HIS A 51 -5.65 -13.32 8.53
C HIS A 51 -5.72 -11.80 8.77
N THR A 52 -6.80 -11.33 9.41
CA THR A 52 -6.96 -9.92 9.79
C THR A 52 -5.82 -9.49 10.71
N ARG A 53 -5.31 -8.27 10.53
CA ARG A 53 -4.14 -7.69 11.25
C ARG A 53 -2.75 -8.28 10.93
N TRP A 54 -2.62 -9.17 9.94
CA TRP A 54 -1.31 -9.67 9.49
C TRP A 54 -0.55 -8.71 8.56
N GLY A 55 -0.81 -7.40 8.66
CA GLY A 55 -0.11 -6.41 7.84
C GLY A 55 -0.46 -6.38 6.35
N LYS A 56 -1.54 -7.04 5.90
CA LYS A 56 -1.96 -7.02 4.47
C LYS A 56 -2.10 -5.62 3.90
N THR A 57 -2.67 -4.68 4.66
CA THR A 57 -2.80 -3.27 4.27
C THR A 57 -1.44 -2.62 4.06
N TYR A 58 -0.46 -2.92 4.93
CA TYR A 58 0.92 -2.44 4.78
C TYR A 58 1.63 -3.07 3.60
N ALA A 59 1.43 -4.38 3.36
CA ALA A 59 1.97 -5.07 2.20
C ALA A 59 1.47 -4.46 0.88
N ILE A 60 0.18 -4.11 0.80
CA ILE A 60 -0.40 -3.41 -0.35
C ILE A 60 0.22 -2.02 -0.52
N ARG A 61 0.29 -1.22 0.55
CA ARG A 61 0.92 0.13 0.50
C ARG A 61 2.37 0.06 0.01
N TYR A 62 3.13 -0.91 0.49
CA TYR A 62 4.51 -1.14 0.07
C TYR A 62 4.59 -1.47 -1.43
N CYS A 63 3.76 -2.42 -1.91
CA CYS A 63 3.72 -2.78 -3.32
C CYS A 63 3.33 -1.58 -4.19
N VAL A 64 2.30 -0.81 -3.81
CA VAL A 64 1.88 0.39 -4.55
C VAL A 64 3.02 1.41 -4.64
N ARG A 65 3.75 1.64 -3.54
CA ARG A 65 4.88 2.56 -3.53
C ARG A 65 5.98 2.12 -4.48
N LEU A 66 6.35 0.84 -4.47
CA LEU A 66 7.35 0.30 -5.39
C LEU A 66 6.89 0.32 -6.85
N LEU A 67 5.64 -0.05 -7.12
CA LEU A 67 5.11 -0.02 -8.48
C LEU A 67 5.12 1.40 -9.05
N ARG A 68 4.81 2.43 -8.24
CA ARG A 68 4.88 3.82 -8.68
C ARG A 68 6.31 4.27 -9.01
N LEU A 69 7.31 3.71 -8.32
CA LEU A 69 8.71 3.99 -8.58
C LEU A 69 9.23 3.25 -9.83
N GLU A 70 8.88 1.97 -9.99
CA GLU A 70 9.36 1.15 -11.12
C GLU A 70 8.58 1.35 -12.42
N LEU A 71 7.30 1.70 -12.32
CA LEU A 71 6.38 1.82 -13.46
C LEU A 71 5.71 3.21 -13.45
N PRO A 72 6.47 4.29 -13.67
CA PRO A 72 5.94 5.66 -13.58
C PRO A 72 4.86 5.95 -14.63
N ARG A 73 4.79 5.16 -15.70
CA ARG A 73 3.77 5.28 -16.76
C ARG A 73 2.51 4.45 -16.49
N ALA A 74 2.49 3.63 -15.45
CA ALA A 74 1.34 2.81 -15.10
C ALA A 74 0.41 3.54 -14.13
N ALA A 75 -0.89 3.54 -14.42
CA ALA A 75 -1.90 4.02 -13.49
C ALA A 75 -2.08 2.98 -12.36
N ILE A 76 -1.80 3.39 -11.12
CA ILE A 76 -1.90 2.52 -9.94
C ILE A 76 -2.98 3.08 -9.01
N LEU A 77 -4.13 2.41 -9.01
CA LEU A 77 -5.31 2.74 -8.21
C LEU A 77 -5.39 1.81 -7.00
N THR A 78 -5.80 2.35 -5.84
CA THR A 78 -6.06 1.57 -4.63
C THR A 78 -7.44 1.92 -4.13
N ILE A 79 -8.35 0.96 -4.15
CA ILE A 79 -9.74 1.14 -3.74
C ILE A 79 -9.94 0.39 -2.43
N GLY A 80 -10.28 1.12 -1.37
CA GLY A 80 -10.64 0.54 -0.08
C GLY A 80 -12.15 0.37 0.02
N MET A 81 -12.62 -0.80 0.48
CA MET A 81 -14.05 -1.01 0.71
C MET A 81 -14.43 -0.61 2.14
N PRO A 82 -15.43 0.28 2.33
CA PRO A 82 -15.87 0.65 3.67
C PRO A 82 -16.52 -0.53 4.40
N ARG A 83 -16.42 -0.52 5.73
CA ARG A 83 -16.90 -1.61 6.63
C ARG A 83 -18.41 -1.85 6.59
N ASN A 84 -19.20 -0.91 6.05
CA ASN A 84 -20.64 -1.05 5.92
C ASN A 84 -21.03 -1.16 4.44
N PRO A 85 -21.13 -2.39 3.89
CA PRO A 85 -21.53 -2.61 2.52
C PRO A 85 -23.06 -2.47 2.42
N SER A 86 -23.58 -1.24 2.46
CA SER A 86 -24.91 -0.99 1.91
C SER A 86 -24.84 -1.06 0.39
N ARG A 87 -24.73 -2.32 -0.09
CA ARG A 87 -25.24 -2.86 -1.34
C ARG A 87 -25.22 -1.90 -2.54
N SER A 88 -24.05 -1.72 -3.16
CA SER A 88 -24.00 -1.75 -4.63
C SER A 88 -22.56 -1.95 -5.13
N GLU A 89 -22.37 -3.00 -5.91
CA GLU A 89 -21.21 -3.18 -6.78
C GLU A 89 -21.04 -1.95 -7.71
N ALA A 90 -22.14 -1.26 -8.01
CA ALA A 90 -22.16 -0.01 -8.76
C ALA A 90 -21.31 1.10 -8.11
N LEU A 91 -21.32 1.27 -6.78
CA LEU A 91 -20.46 2.25 -6.11
C LEU A 91 -18.97 1.90 -6.24
N PHE A 92 -18.63 0.61 -6.29
CA PHE A 92 -17.25 0.17 -6.54
C PHE A 92 -16.80 0.53 -7.96
N PHE A 93 -17.61 0.19 -8.97
CA PHE A 93 -17.29 0.53 -10.37
C PHE A 93 -17.27 2.04 -10.61
N TRP A 94 -18.16 2.79 -9.96
CA TRP A 94 -18.18 4.24 -10.00
C TRP A 94 -16.88 4.84 -9.45
N HIS A 95 -16.45 4.43 -8.25
CA HIS A 95 -15.19 4.89 -7.67
C HIS A 95 -13.95 4.48 -8.49
N ALA A 96 -14.00 3.31 -9.15
CA ALA A 96 -12.95 2.88 -10.06
C ALA A 96 -12.88 3.77 -11.31
N ALA A 97 -14.03 4.16 -11.86
CA ALA A 97 -14.14 5.06 -13.01
C ALA A 97 -13.70 6.50 -12.68
N GLU A 98 -14.01 7.00 -11.48
CA GLU A 98 -13.68 8.37 -11.06
C GLU A 98 -12.24 8.56 -10.55
N GLY A 99 -11.43 7.49 -10.49
CA GLY A 99 -10.02 7.62 -10.06
C GLY A 99 -9.84 7.81 -8.55
N GLY A 100 -10.76 7.31 -7.72
CA GLY A 100 -10.55 7.10 -6.29
C GLY A 100 -10.11 8.32 -5.48
N THR A 101 -10.99 9.32 -5.33
CA THR A 101 -10.91 10.29 -4.24
C THR A 101 -12.11 10.11 -3.31
N THR A 102 -11.85 9.67 -2.09
CA THR A 102 -12.74 9.92 -0.95
C THR A 102 -11.87 10.62 0.07
N ARG A 103 -11.91 11.96 0.06
CA ARG A 103 -11.71 12.71 1.28
C ARG A 103 -12.98 12.50 2.09
N ALA A 104 -12.85 11.92 3.28
CA ALA A 104 -13.94 11.84 4.24
C ALA A 104 -14.39 13.29 4.57
N PRO A 105 -15.70 13.58 4.65
CA PRO A 105 -16.17 14.81 5.26
C PRO A 105 -15.85 14.75 6.76
N GLY A 106 -15.16 15.79 7.25
CA GLY A 106 -15.05 16.10 8.67
C GLY A 106 -16.29 16.79 9.19
#